data_AF-A0A396K1V8-F1
#
_entry.id   AF-A0A396K1V8-F1
#
_cell.length_a   1.000
_cell.length_b   1.000
_cell.length_c   1.000
_cell.angle_alpha   90.00
_cell.angle_beta   90.00
_cell.angle_gamma   90.00
#
_symmetry.space_group_name_H-M   'P 1'
#
loop_
_entity.id
_entity.type
_entity.pdbx_description
1 polymer ?
#
loop_
_entity_poly.entity_id
_entity_poly.type
_entity_poly.pdbx_seq_one_letter_code
_entity_poly.pdbx_strand_id
1 'polypeptide(L)'
;MPGLFVALSGGETVFGRPFCAEYTLEKEGFGDLLLTVVHPLHLQLLSENDCNNVTVLNDFKYKSIDSELVGVVGCDPWLLKTNSVFVTWHFINGVKEELHYEIVSVPLNDVEGLNSSAITRTSSYFYGKLIARLALIAEEVCFLDVIPKVKKYLKEIIEPWLDGAIKENGFLYDQEWRVVVTKQGCSDSSYDFGSEFYTSRLYHLRYFLDGIVILVNIDPCWGKKYKCRAYSLMQEFMNLSTCSNPNYTHLRCFDLYKFHSWAGGLKEFEKGRYQKGTSEAVIAYYSARLIGLEYGDANVVTTGPTLTALLSIRAQMWWHVREAMNMREENFRPGFWC
;
A
#
# COMPACT_ATOMS: atom_id res chain seq x y z
N MET A 1 4.98 -31.73 31.75
CA MET A 1 6.25 -31.27 31.16
C MET A 1 6.36 -29.77 31.39
N PRO A 2 7.12 -29.32 32.40
CA PRO A 2 7.46 -27.90 32.51
C PRO A 2 8.56 -27.57 31.49
N GLY A 3 8.37 -26.54 30.67
CA GLY A 3 9.49 -25.87 29.98
C GLY A 3 9.84 -26.28 28.54
N LEU A 4 8.92 -26.83 27.75
CA LEU A 4 9.23 -27.12 26.33
C LEU A 4 9.04 -25.92 25.39
N PHE A 5 8.17 -24.97 25.78
CA PHE A 5 7.76 -23.86 24.93
C PHE A 5 8.24 -22.52 25.45
N VAL A 6 8.59 -21.63 24.52
CA VAL A 6 8.97 -20.25 24.80
C VAL A 6 7.82 -19.31 24.47
N ALA A 7 7.64 -18.25 25.27
CA ALA A 7 6.67 -17.21 24.95
C ALA A 7 7.25 -16.26 23.88
N LEU A 8 6.39 -15.81 22.98
CA LEU A 8 6.73 -14.75 22.03
C LEU A 8 6.76 -13.42 22.79
N SER A 9 7.93 -12.80 22.90
CA SER A 9 8.07 -11.47 23.53
C SER A 9 8.04 -10.32 22.53
N GLY A 10 8.25 -10.63 21.24
CA GLY A 10 8.37 -9.65 20.18
C GLY A 10 8.74 -10.31 18.85
N GLY A 11 9.00 -9.48 17.85
CA GLY A 11 9.53 -9.96 16.57
C GLY A 11 9.79 -8.81 15.61
N GLU A 12 10.75 -9.01 14.73
CA GLU A 12 11.12 -8.08 13.68
C GLU A 12 10.81 -8.70 12.32
N THR A 13 10.28 -7.89 11.39
CA THR A 13 10.09 -8.30 9.99
C THR A 13 10.97 -7.47 9.08
N VAL A 14 11.80 -8.13 8.28
CA VAL A 14 12.73 -7.48 7.36
C VAL A 14 12.41 -7.86 5.91
N PHE A 15 12.40 -6.86 5.04
CA PHE A 15 12.22 -6.99 3.58
C PHE A 15 13.56 -6.85 2.85
N GLY A 16 14.56 -7.62 3.27
CA GLY A 16 15.93 -7.52 2.74
C GLY A 16 16.12 -8.17 1.36
N ARG A 17 15.14 -8.98 0.92
CA ARG A 17 15.14 -9.68 -0.37
C ARG A 17 13.83 -9.41 -1.11
N PRO A 18 13.87 -9.20 -2.44
CA PRO A 18 12.65 -9.04 -3.23
C PRO A 18 11.69 -10.21 -3.04
N PHE A 19 10.42 -9.89 -2.80
CA PHE A 19 9.34 -10.86 -2.64
C PHE A 19 9.51 -11.81 -1.44
N CYS A 20 10.28 -11.39 -0.42
CA CYS A 20 10.48 -12.13 0.81
C CYS A 20 10.20 -11.27 2.04
N ALA A 21 9.49 -11.84 3.01
CA ALA A 21 9.35 -11.30 4.36
C ALA A 21 10.04 -12.25 5.34
N GLU A 22 11.05 -11.76 6.03
CA GLU A 22 11.84 -12.52 7.00
C GLU A 22 11.44 -12.13 8.42
N TYR A 23 10.95 -13.08 9.22
CA TYR A 23 10.53 -12.85 10.60
C TYR A 23 11.57 -13.42 11.54
N THR A 24 12.14 -12.56 12.37
CA THR A 24 12.93 -12.97 13.53
C THR A 24 12.03 -12.85 14.74
N LEU A 25 11.77 -13.96 15.43
CA LEU A 25 10.83 -13.98 16.55
C LEU A 25 11.61 -13.95 17.86
N GLU A 26 11.29 -13.01 18.74
CA GLU A 26 11.93 -12.92 20.05
C GLU A 26 11.28 -13.90 21.02
N LYS A 27 12.14 -14.57 21.80
CA LYS A 27 11.83 -15.72 22.63
C LYS A 27 12.16 -15.40 24.09
N GLU A 28 11.18 -15.47 24.98
CA GLU A 28 11.37 -15.33 26.43
C GLU A 28 11.07 -16.64 27.18
N GLY A 29 12.12 -17.28 27.73
CA GLY A 29 12.03 -18.55 28.47
C GLY A 29 13.17 -19.53 28.19
N PHE A 30 13.07 -20.75 28.72
CA PHE A 30 14.13 -21.79 28.68
C PHE A 30 13.84 -22.97 27.72
N GLY A 31 12.76 -22.92 26.95
CA GLY A 31 12.41 -23.96 25.98
C GLY A 31 13.11 -23.79 24.63
N ASP A 32 13.12 -24.85 23.81
CA ASP A 32 13.70 -24.82 22.45
C ASP A 32 12.64 -24.62 21.35
N LEU A 33 11.36 -24.84 21.67
CA LEU A 33 10.28 -24.83 20.69
C LEU A 33 9.44 -23.56 20.81
N LEU A 34 9.40 -22.77 19.75
CA LEU A 34 8.46 -21.66 19.62
C LEU A 34 7.19 -22.18 18.92
N LEU A 35 6.07 -22.16 19.65
CA LEU A 35 4.75 -22.43 19.09
C LEU A 35 4.13 -21.11 18.64
N THR A 36 3.75 -21.02 17.38
CA THR A 36 3.05 -19.85 16.83
C THR A 36 1.84 -20.30 16.05
N VAL A 37 0.75 -19.56 16.19
CA VAL A 37 -0.48 -19.80 15.44
C VAL A 37 -0.37 -19.01 14.14
N VAL A 38 -0.65 -19.63 13.00
CA VAL A 38 -0.49 -19.01 11.68
C VAL A 38 -1.74 -19.11 10.81
N HIS A 39 -1.88 -18.19 9.86
CA HIS A 39 -2.89 -18.26 8.81
C HIS A 39 -2.52 -19.31 7.74
N PRO A 40 -3.52 -19.85 7.01
CA PRO A 40 -3.27 -20.72 5.84
C PRO A 40 -2.33 -20.09 4.81
N LEU A 41 -2.39 -18.76 4.64
CA LEU A 41 -1.46 -18.03 3.77
C LEU A 41 0.00 -18.19 4.23
N HIS A 42 0.27 -18.13 5.54
CA HIS A 42 1.63 -18.33 6.05
C HIS A 42 2.12 -19.74 5.72
N LEU A 43 1.28 -20.76 5.90
CA LEU A 43 1.63 -22.14 5.53
C LEU A 43 1.95 -22.26 4.05
N GLN A 44 1.14 -21.64 3.17
CA GLN A 44 1.40 -21.63 1.74
C GLN A 44 2.77 -21.01 1.43
N LEU A 45 3.05 -19.82 1.96
CA LEU A 45 4.30 -19.08 1.73
C LEU A 45 5.53 -19.74 2.40
N LEU A 46 5.36 -20.55 3.45
CA LEU A 46 6.41 -21.38 4.08
C LEU A 46 6.69 -22.64 3.27
N SER A 47 5.63 -23.29 2.78
CA SER A 47 5.71 -24.61 2.11
C SER A 47 6.40 -24.57 0.75
N GLU A 48 6.38 -23.43 0.06
CA GLU A 48 7.06 -23.25 -1.24
C GLU A 48 8.60 -23.20 -1.14
N ASN A 49 9.19 -23.29 0.07
CA ASN A 49 10.58 -22.94 0.33
C ASN A 49 11.42 -24.00 1.04
N ASP A 50 10.99 -25.28 1.10
CA ASP A 50 11.75 -26.37 1.73
C ASP A 50 12.24 -26.03 3.17
N CYS A 51 11.43 -25.32 3.95
CA CYS A 51 11.70 -25.11 5.38
C CYS A 51 11.49 -26.44 6.13
N ASN A 52 12.48 -27.34 6.05
CA ASN A 52 12.48 -28.69 6.64
C ASN A 52 12.33 -28.73 8.16
N ASN A 53 12.33 -27.57 8.85
CA ASN A 53 12.26 -27.45 10.30
C ASN A 53 10.93 -26.89 10.82
N VAL A 54 9.89 -26.81 9.98
CA VAL A 54 8.56 -26.39 10.39
C VAL A 54 7.67 -27.61 10.58
N THR A 55 7.24 -27.83 11.82
CA THR A 55 6.25 -28.88 12.16
C THR A 55 4.88 -28.27 12.32
N VAL A 56 3.94 -28.66 11.46
CA VAL A 56 2.54 -28.26 11.56
C VAL A 56 1.82 -29.15 12.56
N LEU A 57 1.20 -28.53 13.57
CA LEU A 57 0.39 -29.22 14.56
C LEU A 57 -1.06 -29.30 14.08
N ASN A 58 -1.36 -30.32 13.27
CA ASN A 58 -2.69 -30.48 12.67
C ASN A 58 -3.84 -30.58 13.68
N ASP A 59 -3.58 -31.03 14.90
CA ASP A 59 -4.58 -31.14 15.97
C ASP A 59 -4.72 -29.84 16.78
N PHE A 60 -3.83 -28.87 16.59
CA PHE A 60 -3.83 -27.59 17.31
C PHE A 60 -4.36 -26.48 16.40
N LYS A 61 -5.67 -26.32 16.39
CA LYS A 61 -6.39 -25.43 15.47
C LYS A 61 -7.33 -24.48 16.19
N TYR A 62 -7.44 -23.26 15.68
CA TYR A 62 -8.35 -22.23 16.20
C TYR A 62 -9.20 -21.67 15.07
N LYS A 63 -10.52 -21.69 15.26
CA LYS A 63 -11.42 -21.02 14.32
C LYS A 63 -11.35 -19.51 14.52
N SER A 64 -11.10 -18.78 13.44
CA SER A 64 -11.19 -17.33 13.37
C SER A 64 -12.13 -16.91 12.24
N ILE A 65 -12.58 -15.66 12.25
CA ILE A 65 -13.33 -15.04 11.15
C ILE A 65 -12.57 -15.08 9.82
N ASP A 66 -11.25 -15.11 9.94
CA ASP A 66 -10.28 -15.01 8.87
C ASP A 66 -9.93 -16.35 8.20
N SER A 67 -10.15 -17.45 8.93
CA SER A 67 -10.02 -18.86 8.55
C SER A 67 -9.70 -19.69 9.81
N GLU A 68 -9.58 -21.01 9.67
CA GLU A 68 -8.92 -21.86 10.67
C GLU A 68 -7.42 -21.53 10.72
N LEU A 69 -6.95 -21.14 11.90
CA LEU A 69 -5.54 -20.94 12.20
C LEU A 69 -4.94 -22.25 12.71
N VAL A 70 -3.67 -22.50 12.38
CA VAL A 70 -2.98 -23.76 12.72
C VAL A 70 -1.74 -23.46 13.55
N GLY A 71 -1.48 -24.30 14.56
CA GLY A 71 -0.25 -24.26 15.33
C GLY A 71 0.93 -24.74 14.52
N VAL A 72 2.03 -24.01 14.60
CA VAL A 72 3.28 -24.33 13.95
C VAL A 72 4.42 -24.23 14.95
N VAL A 73 5.32 -25.22 14.90
CA VAL A 73 6.51 -25.27 15.73
C VAL A 73 7.75 -25.28 14.83
N GLY A 74 8.70 -24.40 15.12
CA GLY A 74 10.00 -24.36 14.46
C GLY A 74 10.17 -23.23 13.44
N CYS A 75 11.36 -23.22 12.84
CA CYS A 75 12.01 -22.11 12.11
C CYS A 75 12.17 -20.80 12.91
N ASP A 76 13.39 -20.28 12.89
CA ASP A 76 13.74 -18.92 13.29
C ASP A 76 15.07 -18.62 12.57
N PRO A 77 15.10 -17.68 11.61
CA PRO A 77 13.98 -16.85 11.16
C PRO A 77 12.98 -17.61 10.25
N TRP A 78 11.74 -17.10 10.16
CA TRP A 78 10.77 -17.55 9.15
C TRP A 78 10.99 -16.80 7.85
N LEU A 79 11.12 -17.52 6.74
CA LEU A 79 11.23 -16.93 5.41
C LEU A 79 9.95 -17.17 4.61
N LEU A 80 9.11 -16.15 4.51
CA LEU A 80 7.89 -16.16 3.71
C LEU A 80 8.18 -15.59 2.33
N LYS A 81 8.03 -16.41 1.29
CA LYS A 81 8.30 -16.00 -0.09
C LYS A 81 7.01 -15.97 -0.90
N THR A 82 6.83 -14.89 -1.64
CA THR A 82 5.69 -14.71 -2.56
C THR A 82 6.16 -14.73 -4.00
N ASN A 83 5.22 -14.92 -4.92
CA ASN A 83 5.48 -14.83 -6.35
C ASN A 83 5.89 -13.40 -6.74
N SER A 84 6.82 -13.30 -7.69
CA SER A 84 7.24 -12.01 -8.22
C SER A 84 6.09 -11.34 -8.95
N VAL A 85 5.81 -10.09 -8.61
CA VAL A 85 4.95 -9.21 -9.41
C VAL A 85 5.82 -8.25 -10.20
N PHE A 86 5.62 -8.22 -11.52
CA PHE A 86 6.28 -7.25 -12.38
C PHE A 86 5.54 -5.92 -12.26
N VAL A 87 6.21 -4.96 -11.63
CA VAL A 87 5.76 -3.57 -11.53
C VAL A 87 6.70 -2.74 -12.40
N THR A 88 6.20 -2.40 -13.58
CA THR A 88 6.87 -1.51 -14.54
C THR A 88 5.97 -0.34 -14.84
N TRP A 89 6.56 0.77 -15.29
CA TRP A 89 5.84 1.93 -15.80
C TRP A 89 4.79 1.54 -16.85
N HIS A 90 5.22 0.82 -17.90
CA HIS A 90 4.40 0.55 -19.06
C HIS A 90 3.57 -0.73 -18.95
N PHE A 91 2.44 -0.74 -19.65
CA PHE A 91 1.68 -1.95 -19.92
C PHE A 91 2.52 -3.03 -20.63
N ILE A 92 2.52 -4.25 -20.09
CA ILE A 92 3.40 -5.35 -20.52
C ILE A 92 3.19 -5.72 -22.00
N ASN A 93 1.95 -5.66 -22.49
CA ASN A 93 1.63 -6.05 -23.87
C ASN A 93 1.56 -4.86 -24.84
N GLY A 94 1.86 -3.64 -24.36
CA GLY A 94 1.65 -2.40 -25.11
C GLY A 94 0.20 -2.17 -25.54
N VAL A 95 0.00 -1.08 -26.28
CA VAL A 95 -1.30 -0.78 -26.90
C VAL A 95 -1.32 -1.35 -28.31
N LYS A 96 -2.41 -2.03 -28.69
CA LYS A 96 -2.57 -2.49 -30.07
C LYS A 96 -2.69 -1.29 -31.01
N GLU A 97 -1.93 -1.30 -32.10
CA GLU A 97 -1.85 -0.20 -33.08
C GLU A 97 -3.22 0.17 -33.68
N GLU A 98 -4.12 -0.80 -33.81
CA GLU A 98 -5.50 -0.59 -34.28
C GLU A 98 -6.37 0.24 -33.32
N LEU A 99 -6.06 0.24 -32.01
CA LEU A 99 -6.78 0.99 -30.99
C LEU A 99 -6.11 2.33 -30.66
N HIS A 100 -4.91 2.60 -31.19
CA HIS A 100 -4.15 3.81 -30.87
C HIS A 100 -4.95 5.10 -31.12
N TYR A 101 -5.67 5.19 -32.24
CA TYR A 101 -6.43 6.40 -32.57
C TYR A 101 -7.59 6.65 -31.58
N GLU A 102 -8.34 5.61 -31.22
CA GLU A 102 -9.44 5.72 -30.25
C GLU A 102 -8.90 6.01 -28.84
N ILE A 103 -7.83 5.31 -28.45
CA ILE A 103 -7.15 5.50 -27.16
C ILE A 103 -6.50 6.88 -27.05
N VAL A 104 -6.06 7.51 -28.15
CA VAL A 104 -5.49 8.87 -28.15
C VAL A 104 -6.58 9.94 -28.22
N SER A 105 -7.65 9.74 -28.97
CA SER A 105 -8.71 10.74 -29.17
C SER A 105 -9.55 11.01 -27.92
N VAL A 106 -9.77 10.00 -27.06
CA VAL A 106 -10.50 10.18 -25.78
C VAL A 106 -9.71 11.05 -24.79
N PRO A 107 -8.43 10.77 -24.49
CA PRO A 107 -7.54 11.66 -23.75
C PRO A 107 -7.46 13.09 -24.28
N LEU A 108 -7.45 13.29 -25.60
CA LEU A 108 -7.37 14.63 -26.17
C LEU A 108 -8.57 15.49 -25.75
N ASN A 109 -9.79 14.94 -25.83
CA ASN A 109 -10.99 15.64 -25.35
C ASN A 109 -10.94 15.91 -23.83
N ASP A 110 -10.47 14.94 -23.04
CA ASP A 110 -10.32 15.10 -21.59
C ASP A 110 -9.27 16.15 -21.23
N VAL A 111 -8.16 16.19 -21.98
CA VAL A 111 -7.07 17.16 -21.85
C VAL A 111 -7.51 18.55 -22.30
N GLU A 112 -8.30 18.65 -23.36
CA GLU A 112 -8.90 19.91 -23.82
C GLU A 112 -9.80 20.52 -22.74
N GLY A 113 -10.60 19.68 -22.07
CA GLY A 113 -11.46 20.05 -20.94
C GLY A 113 -10.73 20.36 -19.63
N LEU A 114 -9.40 20.23 -19.55
CA LEU A 114 -8.64 20.56 -18.33
C LEU A 114 -8.69 22.05 -18.03
N ASN A 115 -9.42 22.41 -16.98
CA ASN A 115 -9.45 23.76 -16.44
C ASN A 115 -9.10 23.72 -14.95
N SER A 116 -7.92 24.22 -14.59
CA SER A 116 -7.47 24.33 -13.19
C SER A 116 -8.35 25.29 -12.37
N SER A 117 -9.01 26.26 -13.01
CA SER A 117 -9.93 27.19 -12.35
C SER A 117 -11.34 26.61 -12.07
N ALA A 118 -11.73 25.52 -12.74
CA ALA A 118 -13.02 24.85 -12.52
C ALA A 118 -13.01 23.92 -11.28
N ILE A 119 -11.85 23.80 -10.63
CA ILE A 119 -11.64 22.93 -9.50
C ILE A 119 -12.24 23.60 -8.24
N THR A 120 -13.45 23.21 -7.90
CA THR A 120 -14.24 23.80 -6.80
C THR A 120 -14.39 22.88 -5.58
N ARG A 121 -13.95 21.61 -5.66
CA ARG A 121 -14.11 20.65 -4.56
C ARG A 121 -12.91 20.68 -3.63
N THR A 122 -13.09 20.96 -2.35
CA THR A 122 -12.01 21.08 -1.33
C THR A 122 -11.50 19.73 -0.79
N SER A 123 -12.02 18.59 -1.27
CA SER A 123 -11.68 17.23 -0.78
C SER A 123 -10.46 16.61 -1.47
N SER A 124 -9.43 16.29 -0.67
CA SER A 124 -8.14 15.74 -1.10
C SER A 124 -8.24 14.42 -1.89
N TYR A 125 -9.27 13.62 -1.67
CA TYR A 125 -9.51 12.35 -2.36
C TYR A 125 -9.88 12.53 -3.83
N PHE A 126 -10.88 13.40 -4.10
CA PHE A 126 -11.35 13.63 -5.46
C PHE A 126 -10.28 14.34 -6.31
N TYR A 127 -9.48 15.22 -5.70
CA TYR A 127 -8.27 15.76 -6.32
C TYR A 127 -7.34 14.65 -6.78
N GLY A 128 -7.01 13.76 -5.86
CA GLY A 128 -6.17 12.62 -6.13
C GLY A 128 -6.66 11.79 -7.32
N LYS A 129 -7.94 11.42 -7.32
CA LYS A 129 -8.49 10.58 -8.39
C LYS A 129 -8.35 11.22 -9.78
N LEU A 130 -8.54 12.54 -9.88
CA LEU A 130 -8.35 13.27 -11.12
C LEU A 130 -6.87 13.28 -11.54
N ILE A 131 -5.96 13.53 -10.59
CA ILE A 131 -4.52 13.50 -10.80
C ILE A 131 -4.09 12.15 -11.36
N ALA A 132 -4.39 11.03 -10.68
CA ALA A 132 -3.96 9.71 -11.11
C ALA A 132 -4.51 9.30 -12.48
N ARG A 133 -5.75 9.68 -12.80
CA ARG A 133 -6.32 9.45 -14.13
C ARG A 133 -5.50 10.16 -15.22
N LEU A 134 -5.19 11.43 -15.01
CA LEU A 134 -4.39 12.22 -15.96
C LEU A 134 -2.95 11.75 -16.03
N ALA A 135 -2.44 11.27 -14.91
CA ALA A 135 -1.13 10.67 -14.80
C ALA A 135 -1.04 9.42 -15.73
N LEU A 136 -1.92 8.44 -15.54
CA LEU A 136 -1.95 7.21 -16.35
C LEU A 136 -2.10 7.51 -17.84
N ILE A 137 -2.98 8.47 -18.18
CA ILE A 137 -3.22 8.86 -19.57
C ILE A 137 -1.95 9.48 -20.19
N ALA A 138 -1.32 10.43 -19.52
CA ALA A 138 -0.14 11.12 -20.06
C ALA A 138 1.07 10.19 -20.24
N GLU A 139 1.15 9.13 -19.44
CA GLU A 139 2.22 8.14 -19.48
C GLU A 139 2.03 7.14 -20.63
N GLU A 140 0.85 6.54 -20.77
CA GLU A 140 0.60 5.47 -21.78
C GLU A 140 0.63 5.97 -23.22
N VAL A 141 0.20 7.21 -23.48
CA VAL A 141 0.03 7.69 -24.87
C VAL A 141 1.29 8.30 -25.49
N CYS A 142 2.36 8.51 -24.72
CA CYS A 142 3.62 9.15 -25.18
C CYS A 142 3.39 10.36 -26.12
N PHE A 143 2.30 11.08 -25.93
CA PHE A 143 1.78 12.03 -26.90
C PHE A 143 2.41 13.39 -26.64
N LEU A 144 3.56 13.61 -27.28
CA LEU A 144 4.45 14.74 -27.01
C LEU A 144 3.76 16.11 -27.00
N ASP A 145 2.71 16.30 -27.80
CA ASP A 145 1.98 17.57 -27.91
C ASP A 145 1.11 17.87 -26.68
N VAL A 146 0.66 16.84 -25.95
CA VAL A 146 -0.19 16.95 -24.76
C VAL A 146 0.62 17.06 -23.47
N ILE A 147 1.86 16.53 -23.46
CA ILE A 147 2.75 16.52 -22.30
C ILE A 147 2.91 17.91 -21.67
N PRO A 148 3.13 19.01 -22.42
CA PRO A 148 3.25 20.35 -21.83
C PRO A 148 1.98 20.79 -21.08
N LYS A 149 0.79 20.48 -21.63
CA LYS A 149 -0.49 20.86 -21.01
C LYS A 149 -0.76 20.06 -19.74
N VAL A 150 -0.51 18.75 -19.77
CA VAL A 150 -0.65 17.90 -18.57
C VAL A 150 0.38 18.28 -17.52
N LYS A 151 1.65 18.48 -17.90
CA LYS A 151 2.71 18.94 -16.99
C LYS A 151 2.31 20.24 -16.30
N LYS A 152 1.84 21.24 -17.06
CA LYS A 152 1.39 22.52 -16.50
C LYS A 152 0.24 22.31 -15.52
N TYR A 153 -0.78 21.54 -15.92
CA TYR A 153 -1.93 21.25 -15.09
C TYR A 153 -1.56 20.53 -13.79
N LEU A 154 -0.73 19.48 -13.86
CA LEU A 154 -0.26 18.74 -12.70
C LEU A 154 0.54 19.63 -11.74
N LYS A 155 1.42 20.51 -12.25
CA LYS A 155 2.15 21.48 -11.40
C LYS A 155 1.21 22.46 -10.71
N GLU A 156 0.28 23.05 -11.44
CA GLU A 156 -0.70 24.00 -10.89
C GLU A 156 -1.55 23.38 -9.78
N ILE A 157 -1.82 22.07 -9.86
CA ILE A 157 -2.57 21.36 -8.83
C ILE A 157 -1.68 20.92 -7.68
N ILE A 158 -0.52 20.32 -7.95
CA ILE A 158 0.28 19.65 -6.92
C ILE A 158 1.13 20.63 -6.11
N GLU A 159 1.76 21.62 -6.76
CA GLU A 159 2.67 22.56 -6.08
C GLU A 159 2.01 23.29 -4.89
N PRO A 160 0.77 23.81 -5.00
CA PRO A 160 0.12 24.46 -3.86
C PRO A 160 -0.08 23.55 -2.63
N TRP A 161 -0.26 22.23 -2.83
CA TRP A 161 -0.34 21.28 -1.72
C TRP A 161 1.03 21.04 -1.08
N LEU A 162 2.06 20.85 -1.89
CA LEU A 162 3.43 20.56 -1.41
C LEU A 162 4.09 21.78 -0.76
N ASP A 163 3.79 22.99 -1.26
CA ASP A 163 4.29 24.26 -0.74
C ASP A 163 3.44 24.79 0.43
N GLY A 164 2.30 24.15 0.74
CA GLY A 164 1.41 24.56 1.82
C GLY A 164 0.65 25.86 1.54
N ALA A 165 0.48 26.23 0.27
CA ALA A 165 -0.22 27.46 -0.14
C ALA A 165 -1.74 27.36 0.02
N ILE A 166 -2.30 26.14 0.08
CA ILE A 166 -3.74 25.91 0.26
C ILE A 166 -4.13 26.12 1.73
N LYS A 167 -4.59 27.32 2.06
CA LYS A 167 -4.94 27.71 3.43
C LYS A 167 -6.18 27.01 3.99
N GLU A 168 -7.08 26.56 3.13
CA GLU A 168 -8.35 25.90 3.51
C GLU A 168 -8.13 24.44 3.92
N ASN A 169 -7.47 23.63 3.08
CA ASN A 169 -7.30 22.19 3.29
C ASN A 169 -5.87 21.65 2.99
N GLY A 170 -4.81 22.43 3.20
CA GLY A 170 -3.43 21.98 2.95
C GLY A 170 -2.94 20.84 3.87
N PHE A 171 -1.79 20.25 3.52
CA PHE A 171 -1.13 19.23 4.34
C PHE A 171 -0.51 19.83 5.61
N LEU A 172 -0.70 19.14 6.73
CA LEU A 172 -0.09 19.42 8.02
C LEU A 172 0.61 18.16 8.53
N TYR A 173 1.66 18.33 9.31
CA TYR A 173 2.36 17.23 9.95
C TYR A 173 2.06 17.24 11.44
N ASP A 174 1.46 16.15 11.92
CA ASP A 174 1.25 15.90 13.35
C ASP A 174 2.52 15.27 13.92
N GLN A 175 3.17 15.95 14.87
CA GLN A 175 4.42 15.49 15.48
C GLN A 175 4.20 14.41 16.54
N GLU A 176 3.03 14.37 17.17
CA GLU A 176 2.69 13.42 18.23
C GLU A 176 2.45 12.04 17.61
N TRP A 177 1.62 12.00 16.57
CA TRP A 177 1.28 10.77 15.86
C TRP A 177 2.19 10.46 14.66
N ARG A 178 3.05 11.41 14.27
CA ARG A 178 4.02 11.30 13.16
C ARG A 178 3.35 10.97 11.84
N VAL A 179 2.33 11.75 11.50
CA VAL A 179 1.47 11.52 10.33
C VAL A 179 1.20 12.80 9.57
N VAL A 180 0.97 12.68 8.26
CA VAL A 180 0.53 13.80 7.42
C VAL A 180 -1.00 13.82 7.35
N VAL A 181 -1.59 14.89 7.87
CA VAL A 181 -3.03 15.17 7.83
C VAL A 181 -3.35 16.32 6.91
N THR A 182 -4.63 16.50 6.63
CA THR A 182 -5.12 17.71 5.96
C THR A 182 -5.81 18.60 7.00
N LYS A 183 -5.69 19.92 6.85
CA LYS A 183 -6.24 20.88 7.81
C LYS A 183 -7.73 20.68 8.09
N GLN A 184 -8.52 20.35 7.06
CA GLN A 184 -9.95 20.11 7.20
C GLN A 184 -10.24 18.79 7.92
N GLY A 185 -9.43 17.75 7.70
CA GLY A 185 -9.54 16.48 8.42
C GLY A 185 -9.18 16.57 9.90
N CYS A 186 -8.47 17.62 10.33
CA CYS A 186 -8.26 17.94 11.75
C CYS A 186 -9.44 18.70 12.36
N SER A 187 -10.10 19.57 11.59
CA SER A 187 -11.15 20.47 12.11
C SER A 187 -12.55 19.88 12.08
N ASP A 188 -12.83 18.99 11.12
CA ASP A 188 -14.15 18.40 10.96
C ASP A 188 -14.01 16.91 10.68
N SER A 189 -14.35 16.12 11.69
CA SER A 189 -14.33 14.66 11.58
C SER A 189 -15.20 14.15 10.43
N SER A 190 -16.23 14.88 9.97
CA SER A 190 -17.17 14.39 8.94
C SER A 190 -16.69 14.55 7.49
N TYR A 191 -15.60 15.28 7.26
CA TYR A 191 -15.08 15.60 5.93
C TYR A 191 -14.00 14.59 5.49
N ASP A 192 -13.95 14.23 4.20
CA ASP A 192 -12.98 13.28 3.62
C ASP A 192 -13.14 11.79 4.03
N PHE A 193 -14.29 11.17 3.70
CA PHE A 193 -14.51 9.70 3.75
C PHE A 193 -14.23 8.98 5.08
N GLY A 194 -14.19 9.69 6.20
CA GLY A 194 -14.13 9.07 7.51
C GLY A 194 -14.41 10.06 8.61
N SER A 195 -15.41 9.75 9.44
CA SER A 195 -15.78 10.39 10.72
C SER A 195 -14.65 10.42 11.78
N GLU A 196 -13.39 10.33 11.37
CA GLU A 196 -12.33 9.58 12.07
C GLU A 196 -10.93 10.15 11.83
N PHE A 197 -10.21 10.40 12.92
CA PHE A 197 -8.81 10.80 12.85
C PHE A 197 -7.94 9.72 12.19
N TYR A 198 -7.12 10.16 11.22
CA TYR A 198 -6.12 9.35 10.49
C TYR A 198 -6.67 8.17 9.67
N THR A 199 -7.97 8.17 9.37
CA THR A 199 -8.62 7.14 8.53
C THR A 199 -8.37 7.39 7.04
N SER A 200 -8.29 6.31 6.26
CA SER A 200 -8.25 6.29 4.78
C SER A 200 -7.09 7.06 4.15
N ARG A 201 -6.09 7.50 4.94
CA ARG A 201 -5.00 8.38 4.49
C ARG A 201 -4.20 7.81 3.35
N LEU A 202 -3.94 6.50 3.40
CA LEU A 202 -3.28 5.78 2.33
C LEU A 202 -3.99 6.04 0.99
N TYR A 203 -5.32 5.98 0.93
CA TYR A 203 -6.07 6.17 -0.32
C TYR A 203 -5.92 7.57 -0.86
N HIS A 204 -5.94 8.59 0.01
CA HIS A 204 -5.82 9.98 -0.40
C HIS A 204 -4.40 10.28 -0.90
N LEU A 205 -3.38 9.88 -0.14
CA LEU A 205 -1.99 10.20 -0.45
C LEU A 205 -1.47 9.45 -1.66
N ARG A 206 -1.94 8.22 -1.90
CA ARG A 206 -1.56 7.42 -3.08
C ARG A 206 -1.74 8.21 -4.36
N TYR A 207 -2.85 8.89 -4.50
CA TYR A 207 -3.16 9.58 -5.72
C TYR A 207 -2.29 10.84 -5.95
N PHE A 208 -1.91 11.53 -4.88
CA PHE A 208 -0.89 12.59 -4.97
C PHE A 208 0.45 11.98 -5.40
N LEU A 209 0.80 10.82 -4.83
CA LEU A 209 2.04 10.13 -5.17
C LEU A 209 2.08 9.75 -6.66
N ASP A 210 0.98 9.23 -7.24
CA ASP A 210 0.87 8.93 -8.68
C ASP A 210 1.20 10.16 -9.54
N GLY A 211 0.59 11.31 -9.23
CA GLY A 211 0.83 12.54 -9.98
C GLY A 211 2.26 13.05 -9.85
N ILE A 212 2.84 12.95 -8.65
CA ILE A 212 4.22 13.33 -8.37
C ILE A 212 5.18 12.44 -9.15
N VAL A 213 4.98 11.12 -9.10
CA VAL A 213 5.77 10.12 -9.85
C VAL A 213 5.86 10.52 -11.33
N ILE A 214 4.74 10.90 -11.94
CA ILE A 214 4.68 11.26 -13.35
C ILE A 214 5.29 12.64 -13.64
N LEU A 215 5.09 13.60 -12.75
CA LEU A 215 5.80 14.88 -12.86
C LEU A 215 7.32 14.72 -12.74
N VAL A 216 7.81 13.79 -11.92
CA VAL A 216 9.25 13.52 -11.79
C VAL A 216 9.80 12.94 -13.08
N ASN A 217 9.08 11.99 -13.69
CA ASN A 217 9.44 11.38 -14.96
C ASN A 217 9.48 12.43 -16.10
N ILE A 218 8.44 13.27 -16.21
CA ILE A 218 8.32 14.31 -17.26
C ILE A 218 9.24 15.52 -17.00
N ASP A 219 9.53 15.85 -15.74
CA ASP A 219 10.36 16.99 -15.33
C ASP A 219 11.30 16.63 -14.17
N PRO A 220 12.46 16.04 -14.45
CA PRO A 220 13.42 15.65 -13.43
C PRO A 220 13.95 16.83 -12.59
N CYS A 221 13.99 18.05 -13.14
CA CYS A 221 14.39 19.24 -12.39
C CYS A 221 13.35 19.60 -11.31
N TRP A 222 12.06 19.53 -11.67
CA TRP A 222 10.97 19.65 -10.71
C TRP A 222 11.02 18.54 -9.66
N GLY A 223 11.26 17.30 -10.09
CA GLY A 223 11.39 16.15 -9.18
C GLY A 223 12.50 16.34 -8.14
N LYS A 224 13.67 16.82 -8.55
CA LYS A 224 14.77 17.15 -7.62
C LYS A 224 14.36 18.19 -6.57
N LYS A 225 13.61 19.23 -6.98
CA LYS A 225 13.10 20.27 -6.06
C LYS A 225 12.15 19.70 -5.01
N TYR A 226 11.22 18.83 -5.42
CA TYR A 226 10.16 18.30 -4.54
C TYR A 226 10.44 16.93 -3.93
N LYS A 227 11.63 16.35 -4.15
CA LYS A 227 12.03 15.01 -3.66
C LYS A 227 11.68 14.78 -2.19
N CYS A 228 12.07 15.67 -1.30
CA CYS A 228 11.81 15.51 0.13
C CYS A 228 10.31 15.46 0.47
N ARG A 229 9.48 16.23 -0.26
CA ARG A 229 8.03 16.24 -0.07
C ARG A 229 7.38 14.97 -0.63
N ALA A 230 7.83 14.50 -1.79
CA ALA A 230 7.40 13.21 -2.35
C ALA A 230 7.68 12.05 -1.39
N TYR A 231 8.90 12.00 -0.83
CA TYR A 231 9.28 11.00 0.17
C TYR A 231 8.49 11.13 1.46
N SER A 232 8.19 12.34 1.92
CA SER A 232 7.35 12.59 3.09
C SER A 232 5.95 11.99 2.94
N LEU A 233 5.33 12.11 1.75
CA LEU A 233 4.04 11.48 1.47
C LEU A 233 4.12 9.95 1.37
N MET A 234 5.17 9.41 0.76
CA MET A 234 5.39 7.97 0.68
C MET A 234 5.66 7.35 2.06
N GLN A 235 6.55 7.96 2.84
CA GLN A 235 6.93 7.49 4.18
C GLN A 235 5.76 7.55 5.16
N GLU A 236 4.74 8.37 4.89
CA GLU A 236 3.51 8.35 5.67
C GLU A 236 2.94 6.92 5.71
N PHE A 237 2.76 6.24 4.59
CA PHE A 237 2.22 4.86 4.62
C PHE A 237 3.29 3.76 4.52
N MET A 238 4.46 4.07 3.95
CA MET A 238 5.55 3.12 3.71
C MET A 238 6.90 3.66 4.22
N ASN A 239 6.99 3.96 5.52
CA ASN A 239 8.29 4.20 6.15
C ASN A 239 9.01 2.88 6.41
N LEU A 240 10.26 2.79 5.94
CA LEU A 240 11.16 1.63 6.10
C LEU A 240 12.33 1.94 7.05
N SER A 241 12.34 3.11 7.69
CA SER A 241 13.40 3.48 8.63
C SER A 241 13.31 2.67 9.91
N THR A 242 14.45 2.08 10.29
CA THR A 242 14.67 1.37 11.56
C THR A 242 15.36 2.26 12.61
N CYS A 243 15.50 3.56 12.33
CA CYS A 243 16.09 4.50 13.29
C CYS A 243 15.26 4.58 14.58
N SER A 244 15.90 4.90 15.71
CA SER A 244 15.25 5.01 17.03
C SER A 244 14.21 6.13 17.10
N ASN A 245 14.35 7.19 16.30
CA ASN A 245 13.40 8.30 16.26
C ASN A 245 13.03 8.67 14.81
N PRO A 246 12.21 7.84 14.13
CA PRO A 246 11.86 8.07 12.74
C PRO A 246 10.79 9.16 12.62
N ASN A 247 10.81 9.94 11.52
CA ASN A 247 9.80 10.97 11.26
C ASN A 247 8.40 10.39 10.97
N TYR A 248 8.29 9.09 10.70
CA TYR A 248 7.04 8.42 10.38
C TYR A 248 7.01 7.03 11.04
N THR A 249 5.81 6.54 11.33
CA THR A 249 5.63 5.18 11.86
C THR A 249 5.95 4.14 10.80
N HIS A 250 6.75 3.12 11.16
CA HIS A 250 7.12 2.04 10.26
C HIS A 250 5.87 1.33 9.72
N LEU A 251 5.74 1.30 8.38
CA LEU A 251 4.64 0.66 7.66
C LEU A 251 3.24 0.86 8.29
N ARG A 252 2.89 2.10 8.68
CA ARG A 252 1.69 2.40 9.52
C ARG A 252 0.41 1.69 9.07
N CYS A 253 0.18 1.60 7.76
CA CYS A 253 -1.03 1.02 7.22
C CYS A 253 -0.95 -0.49 7.02
N PHE A 254 0.25 -1.06 6.86
CA PHE A 254 0.44 -2.46 6.50
C PHE A 254 0.57 -3.35 7.74
N ASP A 255 -0.24 -4.39 7.80
CA ASP A 255 -0.16 -5.40 8.85
C ASP A 255 0.80 -6.51 8.42
N LEU A 256 1.93 -6.59 9.11
CA LEU A 256 2.98 -7.56 8.83
C LEU A 256 2.55 -8.99 9.13
N TYR A 257 1.53 -9.23 9.96
CA TYR A 257 1.04 -10.58 10.21
C TYR A 257 -0.18 -10.93 9.35
N LYS A 258 -1.02 -9.96 8.99
CA LYS A 258 -2.20 -10.22 8.15
C LYS A 258 -1.92 -10.11 6.66
N PHE A 259 -0.81 -9.50 6.26
CA PHE A 259 -0.44 -9.24 4.86
C PHE A 259 -1.45 -8.39 4.10
N HIS A 260 -2.14 -7.48 4.77
CA HIS A 260 -2.92 -6.46 4.10
C HIS A 260 -2.85 -5.13 4.83
N SER A 261 -3.36 -4.07 4.19
CA SER A 261 -3.45 -2.76 4.81
C SER A 261 -4.76 -2.54 5.55
N TRP A 262 -4.73 -1.68 6.56
CA TRP A 262 -5.89 -1.20 7.29
C TRP A 262 -6.21 0.24 6.89
N ALA A 263 -7.49 0.54 6.69
CA ALA A 263 -7.98 1.88 6.41
C ALA A 263 -8.29 2.66 7.70
N GLY A 264 -8.78 1.97 8.74
CA GLY A 264 -9.19 2.60 9.99
C GLY A 264 -8.00 3.22 10.75
N GLY A 265 -8.19 4.46 11.19
CA GLY A 265 -7.28 5.20 12.06
C GLY A 265 -7.51 4.91 13.54
N LEU A 266 -7.67 5.96 14.36
CA LEU A 266 -7.73 5.83 15.83
C LEU A 266 -9.09 5.46 16.41
N LYS A 267 -10.16 5.51 15.61
CA LYS A 267 -11.49 5.15 16.12
C LYS A 267 -11.57 3.65 16.34
N GLU A 268 -11.89 3.29 17.57
CA GLU A 268 -12.22 1.92 17.93
C GLU A 268 -13.62 1.56 17.42
N PHE A 269 -13.72 0.37 16.84
CA PHE A 269 -15.00 -0.24 16.50
C PHE A 269 -15.12 -1.55 17.25
N GLU A 270 -16.35 -1.93 17.56
CA GLU A 270 -16.66 -3.21 18.23
C GLU A 270 -16.07 -4.44 17.49
N LYS A 271 -15.95 -4.35 16.16
CA LYS A 271 -15.41 -5.42 15.30
C LYS A 271 -13.94 -5.21 14.91
N GLY A 272 -13.25 -4.27 15.55
CA GLY A 272 -11.85 -3.96 15.27
C GLY A 272 -11.65 -3.09 14.02
N ARG A 273 -10.43 -3.11 13.47
CA ARG A 273 -10.05 -2.30 12.31
C ARG A 273 -10.73 -2.80 11.03
N TYR A 274 -10.84 -1.92 10.04
CA TYR A 274 -11.46 -2.24 8.74
C TYR A 274 -10.58 -1.86 7.56
N GLN A 275 -10.88 -2.45 6.41
CA GLN A 275 -10.27 -2.17 5.11
C GLN A 275 -11.36 -2.22 4.03
N LYS A 276 -11.43 -1.19 3.17
CA LYS A 276 -12.48 -1.08 2.13
C LYS A 276 -11.93 -1.02 0.70
N GLY A 277 -10.73 -0.50 0.49
CA GLY A 277 -10.08 -0.37 -0.83
C GLY A 277 -8.79 -1.19 -0.93
N THR A 278 -8.90 -2.50 -1.17
CA THR A 278 -7.70 -3.35 -1.39
C THR A 278 -6.97 -2.98 -2.68
N SER A 279 -7.69 -2.66 -3.75
CA SER A 279 -7.13 -2.17 -5.01
C SER A 279 -6.38 -0.84 -4.85
N GLU A 280 -6.95 0.12 -4.10
CA GLU A 280 -6.29 1.39 -3.81
C GLU A 280 -5.01 1.19 -2.98
N ALA A 281 -5.02 0.22 -2.05
CA ALA A 281 -3.84 -0.17 -1.29
C ALA A 281 -2.75 -0.80 -2.17
N VAL A 282 -3.11 -1.71 -3.08
CA VAL A 282 -2.19 -2.32 -4.05
C VAL A 282 -1.50 -1.23 -4.88
N ILE A 283 -2.28 -0.27 -5.38
CA ILE A 283 -1.72 0.80 -6.20
C ILE A 283 -0.85 1.76 -5.38
N ALA A 284 -1.12 1.98 -4.07
CA ALA A 284 -0.25 2.82 -3.26
C ALA A 284 1.20 2.29 -3.16
N TYR A 285 1.36 0.99 -2.91
CA TYR A 285 2.69 0.36 -2.87
C TYR A 285 3.33 0.25 -4.25
N TYR A 286 2.52 0.11 -5.30
CA TYR A 286 2.96 0.24 -6.69
C TYR A 286 3.55 1.63 -6.98
N SER A 287 2.87 2.70 -6.56
CA SER A 287 3.36 4.07 -6.78
C SER A 287 4.60 4.39 -5.93
N ALA A 288 4.71 3.81 -4.73
CA ALA A 288 5.94 3.87 -3.95
C ALA A 288 7.12 3.25 -4.71
N ARG A 289 6.92 2.09 -5.35
CA ARG A 289 7.93 1.46 -6.21
C ARG A 289 8.38 2.39 -7.34
N LEU A 290 7.45 3.09 -7.99
CA LEU A 290 7.78 4.04 -9.07
C LEU A 290 8.58 5.24 -8.55
N ILE A 291 8.22 5.82 -7.40
CA ILE A 291 9.06 6.83 -6.71
C ILE A 291 10.49 6.31 -6.51
N GLY A 292 10.61 5.06 -6.04
CA GLY A 292 11.92 4.42 -5.86
C GLY A 292 12.71 4.29 -7.16
N LEU A 293 12.06 4.01 -8.31
CA LEU A 293 12.72 4.02 -9.62
C LEU A 293 13.25 5.40 -9.98
N GLU A 294 12.39 6.41 -9.91
CA GLU A 294 12.72 7.78 -10.31
C GLU A 294 13.86 8.39 -9.50
N TYR A 295 13.96 8.04 -8.21
CA TYR A 295 14.99 8.56 -7.32
C TYR A 295 16.16 7.61 -7.05
N GLY A 296 16.16 6.40 -7.64
CA GLY A 296 17.24 5.42 -7.51
C GLY A 296 17.35 4.78 -6.11
N ASP A 297 16.24 4.56 -5.42
CA ASP A 297 16.20 4.02 -4.05
C ASP A 297 15.91 2.52 -4.04
N ALA A 298 16.98 1.72 -3.98
CA ALA A 298 16.95 0.27 -4.05
C ALA A 298 16.06 -0.40 -2.97
N ASN A 299 15.92 0.22 -1.79
CA ASN A 299 15.10 -0.34 -0.71
C ASN A 299 13.62 -0.19 -1.04
N VAL A 300 13.20 1.00 -1.47
CA VAL A 300 11.83 1.26 -1.92
C VAL A 300 11.50 0.41 -3.17
N VAL A 301 12.46 0.31 -4.09
CA VAL A 301 12.43 -0.54 -5.29
C VAL A 301 12.14 -2.01 -4.95
N THR A 302 12.68 -2.51 -3.84
CA THR A 302 12.57 -3.91 -3.43
C THR A 302 11.32 -4.15 -2.58
N THR A 303 11.06 -3.28 -1.62
CA THR A 303 9.99 -3.47 -0.64
C THR A 303 8.61 -3.18 -1.22
N GLY A 304 8.46 -2.14 -2.05
CA GLY A 304 7.15 -1.77 -2.64
C GLY A 304 6.47 -2.95 -3.35
N PRO A 305 7.11 -3.62 -4.33
CA PRO A 305 6.55 -4.78 -5.03
C PRO A 305 6.32 -5.99 -4.12
N THR A 306 7.14 -6.14 -3.06
CA THR A 306 6.96 -7.20 -2.07
C THR A 306 5.66 -7.01 -1.30
N LEU A 307 5.39 -5.78 -0.84
CA LEU A 307 4.13 -5.43 -0.18
C LEU A 307 2.94 -5.55 -1.15
N THR A 308 3.11 -5.12 -2.40
CA THR A 308 2.10 -5.30 -3.47
C THR A 308 1.76 -6.78 -3.68
N ALA A 309 2.74 -7.67 -3.76
CA ALA A 309 2.54 -9.10 -3.97
C ALA A 309 1.82 -9.75 -2.77
N LEU A 310 2.28 -9.48 -1.54
CA LEU A 310 1.67 -10.00 -0.32
C LEU A 310 0.21 -9.56 -0.20
N LEU A 311 -0.05 -8.27 -0.40
CA LEU A 311 -1.41 -7.72 -0.39
C LEU A 311 -2.30 -8.32 -1.49
N SER A 312 -1.76 -8.58 -2.68
CA SER A 312 -2.51 -9.13 -3.80
C SER A 312 -2.96 -10.57 -3.53
N ILE A 313 -2.05 -11.42 -3.03
CA ILE A 313 -2.39 -12.80 -2.64
C ILE A 313 -3.40 -12.77 -1.50
N ARG A 314 -3.21 -11.87 -0.52
CA ARG A 314 -4.15 -11.75 0.59
C ARG A 314 -5.53 -11.28 0.15
N ALA A 315 -5.60 -10.32 -0.76
CA ALA A 315 -6.85 -9.86 -1.35
C ALA A 315 -7.58 -10.99 -2.08
N GLN A 316 -6.85 -11.80 -2.84
CA GLN A 316 -7.41 -12.96 -3.55
C GLN A 316 -7.98 -14.00 -2.58
N MET A 317 -7.33 -14.23 -1.44
CA MET A 317 -7.81 -15.17 -0.43
C MET A 317 -9.08 -14.69 0.28
N TRP A 318 -9.16 -13.42 0.64
CA TRP A 318 -10.18 -12.94 1.60
C TRP A 318 -11.29 -12.07 1.02
N TRP A 319 -11.00 -11.32 -0.03
CA TRP A 319 -11.97 -10.45 -0.71
C TRP A 319 -12.47 -11.10 -2.01
N HIS A 320 -11.61 -11.71 -2.81
CA HIS A 320 -11.98 -12.34 -4.07
C HIS A 320 -12.20 -13.85 -3.92
N VAL A 321 -13.06 -14.23 -2.96
CA VAL A 321 -13.33 -15.64 -2.64
C VAL A 321 -13.67 -16.41 -3.92
N ARG A 322 -12.80 -17.33 -4.32
CA ARG A 322 -13.03 -18.25 -5.45
C ARG A 322 -13.70 -19.51 -4.91
N GLU A 323 -14.58 -20.14 -5.69
CA GLU A 323 -15.29 -21.36 -5.30
C GLU A 323 -14.35 -22.49 -4.81
N ALA A 324 -13.12 -22.56 -5.33
CA ALA A 324 -12.12 -23.55 -4.91
C ALA A 324 -11.46 -23.27 -3.54
N MET A 325 -11.65 -22.08 -2.97
CA MET A 325 -11.09 -21.71 -1.66
C MET A 325 -12.17 -21.86 -0.59
N ASN A 326 -12.31 -23.08 -0.04
CA ASN A 326 -13.20 -23.46 1.07
C ASN A 326 -12.83 -22.77 2.41
N MET A 327 -12.75 -21.44 2.43
CA MET A 327 -12.33 -20.66 3.61
C MET A 327 -13.49 -20.02 4.37
N ARG A 328 -14.74 -20.13 3.88
CA ARG A 328 -15.94 -19.60 4.54
C ARG A 328 -17.03 -20.66 4.62
N GLU A 329 -17.97 -20.46 5.53
CA GLU A 329 -19.14 -21.33 5.73
C GLU A 329 -19.91 -21.58 4.43
N GLU A 330 -20.51 -22.77 4.29
CA GLU A 330 -21.21 -23.24 3.07
C GLU A 330 -22.28 -22.29 2.53
N ASN A 331 -22.78 -21.35 3.35
CA ASN A 331 -23.78 -20.36 2.96
C ASN A 331 -23.20 -19.02 2.47
N PHE A 332 -21.88 -18.84 2.46
CA PHE A 332 -21.25 -17.62 1.95
C PHE A 332 -21.16 -17.67 0.43
N ARG A 333 -21.98 -16.87 -0.26
CA ARG A 333 -21.91 -16.75 -1.72
C ARG A 333 -20.76 -15.81 -2.11
N PRO A 334 -19.82 -16.23 -2.97
CA PRO A 334 -18.81 -15.34 -3.49
C PRO A 334 -19.47 -14.20 -4.29
N GLY A 335 -19.11 -12.97 -3.97
CA GLY A 335 -19.49 -11.77 -4.71
C GLY A 335 -18.24 -10.97 -4.99
N PHE A 336 -18.07 -10.53 -6.24
CA PHE A 336 -17.04 -9.57 -6.61
C PHE A 336 -17.41 -8.21 -6.02
N TRP A 337 -16.96 -7.92 -4.80
CA TRP A 337 -16.99 -6.57 -4.25
C TRP A 337 -15.70 -5.88 -4.70
N CYS A 338 -15.76 -5.22 -5.87
CA CYS A 338 -14.74 -4.30 -6.37
C CYS A 338 -15.08 -2.86 -5.99
#